data_AF-A0A7X1A1R4-F1
#
_entry.id   AF-A0A7X1A1R4-F1
#
_cell.length_a   1.000
_cell.length_b   1.000
_cell.length_c   1.000
_cell.angle_alpha   90.00
_cell.angle_beta   90.00
_cell.angle_gamma   90.00
#
_symmetry.space_group_name_H-M   'P 1'
#
loop_
_entity.id
_entity.type
_entity.pdbx_description
1 polymer ?
#
loop_
_entity_poly.entity_id
_entity_poly.type
_entity_poly.pdbx_seq_one_letter_code
_entity_poly.pdbx_strand_id
1 'polypeptide(L)'
;MKIKKILPQTIKSEVSFIDEIKNFDIVTEKMNDNFYTYRLGSNVMVWLNDEGVIGEIECIFPAQTDNLITLWEEKNTVVQNGFPMIDTDIVENKTFIPKVRIFNHGDYFILYFSNMYKYNKEIISENLTFYVKDTELIAIKAELT
;
A
#
# COMPACT_ATOMS: atom_id res chain seq x y z
N MET A 1 -5.59 6.72 2.01
CA MET A 1 -5.66 6.63 0.54
C MET A 1 -6.94 5.90 0.15
N LYS A 2 -7.62 6.27 -0.94
CA LYS A 2 -8.86 5.60 -1.37
C LYS A 2 -8.67 4.84 -2.68
N ILE A 3 -9.39 3.74 -2.84
CA ILE A 3 -9.42 2.90 -4.03
C ILE A 3 -10.59 3.34 -4.92
N LYS A 4 -10.30 3.73 -6.17
CA LYS A 4 -11.25 4.11 -7.22
C LYS A 4 -11.90 2.89 -7.83
N LYS A 5 -11.10 1.91 -8.23
CA LYS A 5 -11.54 0.62 -8.81
C LYS A 5 -10.44 -0.42 -8.67
N ILE A 6 -10.77 -1.66 -9.03
CA ILE A 6 -9.83 -2.79 -9.08
C ILE A 6 -9.63 -3.14 -10.55
N LEU A 7 -8.37 -3.19 -10.98
CA LEU A 7 -8.02 -3.73 -12.28
C LEU A 7 -8.09 -5.25 -12.21
N PRO A 8 -8.83 -5.91 -13.13
CA PRO A 8 -8.92 -7.38 -13.18
C PRO A 8 -7.66 -7.98 -13.82
N GLN A 9 -6.49 -7.56 -13.39
CA GLN A 9 -5.20 -8.00 -13.87
C GLN A 9 -4.21 -8.04 -12.70
N THR A 10 -3.27 -8.96 -12.79
CA THR A 10 -2.10 -9.00 -11.93
C THR A 10 -1.09 -7.95 -12.41
N ILE A 11 -0.47 -7.23 -11.48
CA ILE A 11 0.67 -6.37 -11.76
C ILE A 11 1.84 -6.87 -10.92
N LYS A 12 2.94 -7.20 -11.60
CA LYS A 12 4.17 -7.67 -10.96
C LYS A 12 4.77 -6.58 -10.11
N SER A 13 5.31 -6.97 -8.96
CA SER A 13 5.95 -6.05 -8.03
C SER A 13 7.25 -6.63 -7.50
N GLU A 14 8.32 -5.84 -7.59
CA GLU A 14 9.57 -6.07 -6.89
C GLU A 14 9.46 -5.43 -5.50
N VAL A 15 9.66 -6.23 -4.47
CA VAL A 15 9.51 -5.83 -3.07
C VAL A 15 10.87 -5.95 -2.41
N SER A 16 11.37 -4.85 -1.82
CA SER A 16 12.69 -4.84 -1.21
C SER A 16 12.73 -4.10 0.12
N PHE A 17 13.73 -4.44 0.93
CA PHE A 17 14.04 -3.75 2.18
C PHE A 17 15.56 -3.57 2.31
N ILE A 18 16.00 -2.32 2.44
CA ILE A 18 17.42 -1.96 2.64
C ILE A 18 17.60 -1.48 4.08
N ASP A 19 18.28 -2.28 4.89
CA ASP A 19 18.37 -2.07 6.34
C ASP A 19 19.16 -0.80 6.71
N GLU A 20 20.20 -0.47 5.94
CA GLU A 20 21.11 0.65 6.20
C GLU A 20 20.41 2.00 6.16
N ILE A 21 19.49 2.16 5.22
CA ILE A 21 18.71 3.39 5.01
C ILE A 21 17.26 3.25 5.49
N LYS A 22 16.92 2.11 6.13
CA LYS A 22 15.57 1.75 6.57
C LYS A 22 14.53 2.08 5.49
N ASN A 23 14.82 1.64 4.27
CA ASN A 23 13.99 1.88 3.10
C ASN A 23 13.22 0.60 2.77
N PHE A 24 11.90 0.72 2.68
CA PHE A 24 11.00 -0.33 2.24
C PHE A 24 10.40 0.12 0.92
N ASP A 25 10.56 -0.69 -0.10
CA ASP A 25 10.19 -0.32 -1.46
C ASP A 25 9.33 -1.39 -2.12
N ILE A 26 8.36 -0.93 -2.91
CA ILE A 26 7.47 -1.75 -3.73
C ILE A 26 7.43 -1.08 -5.11
N VAL A 27 8.19 -1.60 -6.06
CA VAL A 27 8.23 -1.11 -7.44
C VAL A 27 7.41 -2.04 -8.33
N THR A 28 6.44 -1.50 -9.05
CA THR A 28 5.60 -2.28 -9.96
C THR A 28 6.16 -2.24 -11.38
N GLU A 29 5.86 -3.27 -12.19
CA GLU A 29 6.22 -3.30 -13.62
C GLU A 29 5.59 -2.17 -14.46
N LYS A 30 4.70 -1.36 -13.89
CA LYS A 30 4.10 -0.20 -14.57
C LYS A 30 4.93 1.07 -14.44
N MET A 31 5.84 1.13 -13.46
CA MET A 31 6.63 2.33 -13.17
C MET A 31 7.39 2.83 -14.41
N ASN A 32 7.25 4.12 -14.73
CA ASN A 32 7.96 4.79 -15.81
C ASN A 32 7.92 6.32 -15.62
N ASP A 33 8.55 7.07 -16.51
CA ASP A 33 8.70 8.54 -16.42
C ASP A 33 7.39 9.34 -16.46
N ASN A 34 6.25 8.72 -16.82
CA ASN A 34 4.94 9.38 -16.78
C ASN A 34 4.28 9.34 -15.40
N PHE A 35 4.90 8.68 -14.42
CA PHE A 35 4.40 8.65 -13.05
C PHE A 35 4.88 9.87 -12.29
N TYR A 36 4.00 10.45 -11.48
CA TYR A 36 4.30 11.60 -10.64
C TYR A 36 4.20 11.23 -9.17
N THR A 37 4.93 11.98 -8.35
CA THR A 37 5.01 11.75 -6.92
C THR A 37 3.73 12.22 -6.21
N TYR A 38 3.24 11.35 -5.35
CA TYR A 38 2.16 11.60 -4.43
C TYR A 38 2.61 11.33 -3.00
N ARG A 39 2.69 12.41 -2.21
CA ARG A 39 3.16 12.35 -0.83
C ARG A 39 2.02 12.02 0.12
N LEU A 40 2.04 10.83 0.72
CA LEU A 40 1.02 10.40 1.70
C LEU A 40 1.32 10.84 3.13
N GLY A 41 2.58 11.10 3.45
CA GLY A 41 3.01 11.43 4.79
C GLY A 41 4.46 11.91 4.84
N SER A 42 5.02 11.95 6.03
CA SER A 42 6.41 12.38 6.23
C SER A 42 7.44 11.38 5.68
N ASN A 43 7.09 10.09 5.70
CA ASN A 43 8.00 8.96 5.45
C ASN A 43 7.60 8.07 4.26
N VAL A 44 6.55 8.42 3.51
CA VAL A 44 6.09 7.63 2.35
C VAL A 44 5.84 8.51 1.14
N MET A 45 6.41 8.09 0.02
CA MET A 45 6.17 8.59 -1.31
C MET A 45 5.50 7.48 -2.14
N VAL A 46 4.53 7.84 -2.96
CA VAL A 46 3.90 6.91 -3.90
C VAL A 46 3.94 7.53 -5.29
N TRP A 47 4.37 6.77 -6.28
CA TRP A 47 4.31 7.20 -7.67
C TRP A 47 3.01 6.69 -8.29
N LEU A 48 2.22 7.61 -8.83
CA LEU A 48 0.95 7.33 -9.48
C LEU A 48 0.95 7.89 -10.90
N ASN A 49 0.22 7.24 -11.80
CA ASN A 49 -0.16 7.86 -13.08
C ASN A 49 -1.53 8.57 -12.96
N ASP A 50 -1.95 9.26 -14.03
CA ASP A 50 -3.24 9.99 -14.06
C ASP A 50 -4.46 9.12 -13.79
N GLU A 51 -4.37 7.82 -14.07
CA GLU A 51 -5.45 6.88 -13.80
C GLU A 51 -5.46 6.37 -12.35
N GLY A 52 -4.38 6.62 -11.59
CA GLY A 52 -4.21 6.15 -10.22
C GLY A 52 -3.57 4.76 -10.10
N VAL A 53 -2.93 4.25 -11.14
CA VAL A 53 -2.11 3.03 -11.05
C VAL A 53 -0.87 3.34 -10.21
N ILE A 54 -0.49 2.42 -9.31
CA ILE A 54 0.71 2.53 -8.49
C ILE A 54 1.92 2.05 -9.29
N GLY A 55 2.91 2.92 -9.43
CA GLY A 55 4.22 2.63 -10.01
C GLY A 55 5.20 2.21 -8.92
N GLU A 56 5.24 2.96 -7.83
CA GLU A 56 6.19 2.72 -6.73
C GLU A 56 5.58 3.17 -5.40
N ILE A 57 5.91 2.46 -4.32
CA ILE A 57 5.68 2.91 -2.94
C ILE A 57 7.01 2.86 -2.21
N GLU A 58 7.60 4.02 -1.99
CA GLU A 58 8.85 4.15 -1.26
C GLU A 58 8.57 4.63 0.17
N CYS A 59 9.05 3.90 1.16
CA CYS A 59 8.99 4.28 2.56
C CYS A 59 10.37 4.40 3.19
N ILE A 60 10.80 5.63 3.50
CA ILE A 60 12.11 5.93 4.06
C ILE A 60 11.97 6.30 5.54
N PHE A 61 12.73 5.64 6.42
CA PHE A 61 12.71 5.84 7.88
C PHE A 61 11.29 5.76 8.50
N PRO A 62 10.56 4.65 8.27
CA PRO A 62 9.26 4.45 8.89
C PRO A 62 9.29 4.44 10.41
N ALA A 63 8.15 4.79 11.01
CA ALA A 63 7.89 4.42 12.40
C ALA A 63 7.65 2.90 12.45
N GLN A 64 8.69 2.14 12.83
CA GLN A 64 8.59 0.69 13.00
C GLN A 64 7.82 0.35 14.27
N THR A 65 7.00 -0.70 14.19
CA THR A 65 6.28 -1.27 15.33
C THR A 65 6.87 -2.64 15.65
N ASP A 66 7.25 -2.87 16.90
CA ASP A 66 7.86 -4.15 17.32
C ASP A 66 6.87 -5.32 17.28
N ASN A 67 5.56 -5.02 17.42
CA ASN A 67 4.51 -6.02 17.45
C ASN A 67 3.64 -5.92 16.21
N LEU A 68 3.24 -7.08 15.69
CA LEU A 68 2.25 -7.18 14.61
C LEU A 68 0.95 -6.54 15.06
N ILE A 69 0.46 -5.58 14.27
CA ILE A 69 -0.88 -5.03 14.44
C ILE A 69 -1.85 -5.96 13.71
N THR A 70 -2.67 -6.69 14.48
CA THR A 70 -3.69 -7.58 13.94
C THR A 70 -4.74 -6.80 13.14
N LEU A 71 -4.93 -7.19 11.88
CA LEU A 71 -6.06 -6.78 11.04
C LEU A 71 -7.19 -7.80 11.21
N TRP A 72 -8.40 -7.30 11.45
CA TRP A 72 -9.58 -8.10 11.75
C TRP A 72 -10.51 -8.12 10.54
N GLU A 73 -10.71 -9.32 10.00
CA GLU A 73 -11.67 -9.57 8.92
C GLU A 73 -13.11 -9.34 9.40
N GLU A 74 -13.93 -8.66 8.59
CA GLU A 74 -15.37 -8.52 8.84
C GLU A 74 -16.17 -9.70 8.26
N LYS A 75 -17.37 -9.95 8.82
CA LYS A 75 -18.23 -11.12 8.53
C LYS A 75 -18.53 -11.35 7.03
N ASN A 76 -18.48 -10.31 6.20
CA ASN A 76 -18.79 -10.37 4.76
C ASN A 76 -17.61 -9.84 3.92
N THR A 77 -16.38 -10.14 4.34
CA THR A 77 -15.19 -9.70 3.61
C THR A 77 -15.13 -10.32 2.23
N VAL A 78 -14.77 -9.51 1.24
CA VAL A 78 -14.64 -9.95 -0.16
C VAL A 78 -13.17 -10.05 -0.53
N VAL A 79 -12.73 -11.23 -0.97
CA VAL A 79 -11.38 -11.44 -1.52
C VAL A 79 -11.44 -11.37 -3.03
N GLN A 80 -10.58 -10.57 -3.66
CA GLN A 80 -10.52 -10.40 -5.10
C GLN A 80 -9.08 -10.44 -5.61
N ASN A 81 -8.86 -11.10 -6.74
CA ASN A 81 -7.60 -11.00 -7.46
C ASN A 81 -7.62 -9.74 -8.35
N GLY A 82 -6.52 -9.01 -8.38
CA GLY A 82 -6.37 -7.82 -9.19
C GLY A 82 -5.44 -6.80 -8.56
N PHE A 83 -5.40 -5.59 -9.13
CA PHE A 83 -4.56 -4.53 -8.61
C PHE A 83 -5.40 -3.26 -8.32
N PRO A 84 -5.24 -2.63 -7.15
CA PRO A 84 -6.00 -1.43 -6.81
C PRO A 84 -5.55 -0.23 -7.65
N MET A 85 -6.53 0.56 -8.11
CA MET A 85 -6.29 1.91 -8.61
C MET A 85 -6.72 2.93 -7.56
N ILE A 86 -5.84 3.89 -7.32
CA ILE A 86 -6.03 4.95 -6.34
C ILE A 86 -6.94 6.04 -6.90
N ASP A 87 -7.80 6.57 -6.05
CA ASP A 87 -8.62 7.73 -6.37
C ASP A 87 -7.79 9.01 -6.23
N THR A 88 -7.23 9.48 -7.35
CA THR A 88 -6.41 10.70 -7.44
C THR A 88 -7.25 11.98 -7.33
N ASP A 89 -8.55 11.93 -7.63
CA ASP A 89 -9.46 13.09 -7.60
C ASP A 89 -9.77 13.53 -6.15
N ILE A 90 -9.83 12.57 -5.22
CA ILE A 90 -10.05 12.83 -3.77
C ILE A 90 -8.75 13.24 -3.06
N VAL A 91 -7.63 12.83 -3.63
CA VAL A 91 -6.29 12.90 -3.07
C VAL A 91 -5.79 14.35 -2.92
N GLU A 92 -6.30 15.28 -3.73
CA GLU A 92 -5.97 16.71 -3.65
C GLU A 92 -6.61 17.44 -2.46
N ASN A 93 -7.58 16.83 -1.75
CA ASN A 93 -8.46 17.59 -0.82
C ASN A 93 -8.57 17.11 0.64
N LYS A 94 -7.81 16.10 1.11
CA LYS A 94 -7.65 15.63 2.53
C LYS A 94 -7.00 14.23 2.49
N THR A 95 -6.09 13.76 3.35
CA THR A 95 -5.78 13.98 4.77
C THR A 95 -4.30 13.65 4.90
N PHE A 96 -3.50 14.50 5.55
CA PHE A 96 -2.13 14.15 5.95
C PHE A 96 -2.17 12.86 6.80
N ILE A 97 -1.62 11.75 6.29
CA ILE A 97 -1.43 10.55 7.10
C ILE A 97 -0.16 10.82 7.92
N PRO A 98 -0.25 10.99 9.25
CA PRO A 98 0.84 11.61 9.99
C PRO A 98 2.15 10.84 9.88
N LYS A 99 2.07 9.49 9.90
CA LYS A 99 3.17 8.55 9.64
C LYS A 99 2.60 7.20 9.22
N VAL A 100 3.07 6.65 8.11
CA VAL A 100 2.85 5.22 7.82
C VAL A 100 3.69 4.42 8.80
N ARG A 101 3.07 3.43 9.45
CA ARG A 101 3.76 2.51 10.36
C ARG A 101 4.16 1.26 9.60
N ILE A 102 5.29 0.66 9.98
CA ILE A 102 5.78 -0.58 9.37
C ILE A 102 5.97 -1.67 10.42
N PHE A 103 5.49 -2.87 10.11
CA PHE A 103 5.91 -4.10 10.77
C PHE A 103 6.81 -4.88 9.80
N ASN A 104 8.00 -5.29 10.25
CA ASN A 104 8.94 -6.08 9.46
C ASN A 104 9.16 -7.45 10.14
N HIS A 105 8.87 -8.53 9.43
CA HIS A 105 9.03 -9.91 9.90
C HIS A 105 10.29 -10.60 9.36
N GLY A 106 11.03 -9.99 8.43
CA GLY A 106 12.14 -10.61 7.71
C GLY A 106 11.74 -11.29 6.41
N ASP A 107 10.60 -12.00 6.39
CA ASP A 107 10.05 -12.64 5.17
C ASP A 107 8.97 -11.79 4.48
N TYR A 108 8.42 -10.82 5.19
CA TYR A 108 7.43 -9.88 4.68
C TYR A 108 7.46 -8.61 5.52
N PHE A 109 6.88 -7.55 4.99
CA PHE A 109 6.54 -6.37 5.77
C PHE A 109 5.09 -5.94 5.54
N ILE A 110 4.56 -5.16 6.49
CA ILE A 110 3.23 -4.56 6.39
C ILE A 110 3.34 -3.06 6.53
N LEU A 111 2.86 -2.35 5.51
CA LEU A 111 2.67 -0.90 5.53
C LEU A 111 1.26 -0.60 6.06
N TYR A 112 1.15 0.16 7.15
CA TYR A 112 -0.13 0.59 7.72
C TYR A 112 -0.40 2.07 7.42
N PHE A 113 -1.42 2.33 6.62
CA PHE A 113 -1.83 3.66 6.15
C PHE A 113 -2.94 4.29 7.00
N SER A 114 -3.60 3.50 7.86
CA SER A 114 -4.69 3.97 8.71
C SER A 114 -4.55 3.44 10.14
N ASN A 115 -5.29 4.06 11.07
CA ASN A 115 -5.48 3.54 12.42
C ASN A 115 -6.67 2.57 12.50
N MET A 116 -7.33 2.29 11.38
CA MET A 116 -8.33 1.25 11.29
C MET A 116 -7.67 -0.13 11.36
N TYR A 117 -8.33 -1.04 12.06
CA TYR A 117 -7.87 -2.42 12.22
C TYR A 117 -8.84 -3.43 11.63
N LYS A 118 -9.92 -2.98 10.97
CA LYS A 118 -10.94 -3.84 10.37
C LYS A 118 -11.01 -3.60 8.89
N TYR A 119 -11.13 -4.67 8.11
CA TYR A 119 -11.28 -4.60 6.66
C TYR A 119 -12.49 -5.43 6.23
N ASN A 120 -13.08 -5.06 5.10
CA ASN A 120 -14.16 -5.81 4.45
C ASN A 120 -13.81 -6.20 3.02
N LYS A 121 -12.57 -5.97 2.60
CA LYS A 121 -12.07 -6.36 1.29
C LYS A 121 -10.57 -6.63 1.31
N GLU A 122 -10.16 -7.69 0.63
CA GLU A 122 -8.78 -8.00 0.30
C GLU A 122 -8.62 -7.98 -1.21
N ILE A 123 -7.56 -7.32 -1.69
CA ILE A 123 -7.15 -7.36 -3.09
C ILE A 123 -5.79 -8.05 -3.14
N ILE A 124 -5.65 -9.09 -3.95
CA ILE A 124 -4.43 -9.91 -4.04
C ILE A 124 -3.80 -9.70 -5.42
N SER A 125 -2.52 -9.31 -5.44
CA SER A 125 -1.67 -9.23 -6.64
C SER A 125 -0.30 -9.81 -6.33
N GLU A 126 -0.08 -11.07 -6.73
CA GLU A 126 1.17 -11.82 -6.48
C GLU A 126 1.56 -11.82 -4.99
N ASN A 127 2.70 -11.19 -4.67
CA ASN A 127 3.27 -11.05 -3.32
C ASN A 127 2.66 -9.87 -2.53
N LEU A 128 1.68 -9.16 -3.09
CA LEU A 128 1.00 -8.04 -2.43
C LEU A 128 -0.43 -8.42 -2.04
N THR A 129 -0.77 -8.12 -0.79
CA THR A 129 -2.15 -8.15 -0.29
C THR A 129 -2.53 -6.76 0.21
N PHE A 130 -3.59 -6.20 -0.37
CA PHE A 130 -4.12 -4.88 0.00
C PHE A 130 -5.37 -5.07 0.87
N TYR A 131 -5.34 -4.54 2.09
CA TYR A 131 -6.46 -4.58 3.03
C TYR A 131 -7.26 -3.29 2.93
N VAL A 132 -8.54 -3.41 2.63
CA VAL A 132 -9.42 -2.28 2.32
C VAL A 132 -10.67 -2.31 3.19
N LYS A 133 -11.05 -1.13 3.72
CA LYS A 133 -12.35 -0.90 4.35
C LYS A 133 -13.18 0.03 3.49
N ASP A 134 -14.24 -0.50 2.91
CA ASP A 134 -15.09 0.14 1.91
C ASP A 134 -14.25 0.54 0.68
N THR A 135 -13.74 1.77 0.68
CA THR A 135 -12.79 2.30 -0.31
C THR A 135 -11.46 2.71 0.29
N GLU A 136 -11.29 2.74 1.61
CA GLU A 136 -10.04 3.17 2.25
C GLU A 136 -9.02 2.03 2.27
N LEU A 137 -7.84 2.27 1.71
CA LEU A 137 -6.69 1.39 1.85
C LEU A 137 -6.14 1.54 3.28
N ILE A 138 -6.19 0.45 4.04
CA ILE A 138 -5.75 0.40 5.43
C ILE A 138 -4.31 -0.07 5.54
N ALA A 139 -3.97 -1.13 4.82
CA ALA A 139 -2.65 -1.73 4.88
C ALA A 139 -2.27 -2.43 3.58
N ILE A 140 -0.98 -2.59 3.37
CA ILE A 140 -0.41 -3.45 2.33
C ILE A 140 0.53 -4.43 3.03
N LYS A 141 0.29 -5.73 2.88
CA LYS A 141 1.29 -6.76 3.18
C LYS A 141 2.05 -7.06 1.90
N ALA A 142 3.37 -7.02 1.97
CA ALA A 142 4.27 -7.32 0.87
C ALA A 142 5.23 -8.45 1.29
N GLU A 143 5.18 -9.57 0.57
CA GLU A 143 6.09 -10.69 0.79
C GLU A 143 7.40 -10.47 0.03
N LEU A 144 8.52 -10.68 0.74
CA LEU A 144 9.86 -10.57 0.17
C LEU A 144 10.14 -11.85 -0.63
N THR A 145 10.46 -11.68 -1.92
CA THR A 145 10.75 -12.79 -2.86
C THR A 145 12.21 -12.86 -3.20
#